data_AF-A0A8T6N6M8-F1
#
_entry.id   AF-A0A8T6N6M8-F1
#
_cell.length_a   1.000
_cell.length_b   1.000
_cell.length_c   1.000
_cell.angle_alpha   90.00
_cell.angle_beta   90.00
_cell.angle_gamma   90.00
#
_symmetry.space_group_name_H-M   'P 1'
#
loop_
_entity.id
_entity.type
_entity.pdbx_description
1 polymer ?
#
loop_
_entity_poly.entity_id
_entity_poly.type
_entity_poly.pdbx_seq_one_letter_code
_entity_poly.pdbx_strand_id
1 'polypeptide(L)' 'MTYSHYRIEIDMPETPQHPIVYFRKERKCKTAKGMDRQHNRMVNEACDAWRDYNFRRLTVSRVPFSEVVPA' A
#
# COMPACT_ATOMS: atom_id res chain seq x y z
N MET A 1 3.65 -19.60 -6.04
CA MET A 1 4.06 -18.31 -6.62
C MET A 1 4.31 -17.32 -5.49
N THR A 2 5.41 -16.55 -5.54
CA THR A 2 5.73 -15.56 -4.49
C THR A 2 5.04 -14.24 -4.81
N TYR A 3 4.46 -13.61 -3.79
CA TYR A 3 3.75 -12.33 -3.90
C TYR A 3 4.47 -11.23 -3.12
N SER A 4 4.39 -10.00 -3.63
CA SER A 4 4.65 -8.78 -2.88
C SER A 4 3.35 -8.37 -2.21
N HIS A 5 3.41 -8.04 -0.93
CA HIS A 5 2.26 -7.58 -0.17
C HIS A 5 2.48 -6.12 0.21
N TYR A 6 1.43 -5.32 0.04
CA TYR A 6 1.45 -3.90 0.29
C TYR A 6 0.41 -3.57 1.35
N ARG A 7 0.81 -2.79 2.33
CA ARG A 7 -0.08 -2.14 3.29
C ARG A 7 -0.23 -0.70 2.85
N ILE A 8 -1.47 -0.26 2.73
CA ILE A 8 -1.82 1.11 2.36
C ILE A 8 -2.56 1.70 3.56
N GLU A 9 -2.03 2.81 4.06
CA GLU A 9 -2.52 3.49 5.26
C GLU A 9 -2.90 4.92 4.89
N ILE A 10 -4.13 5.29 5.22
CA ILE A 10 -4.70 6.61 4.93
C ILE A 10 -5.04 7.30 6.24
N ASP A 11 -4.34 8.38 6.54
CA ASP A 11 -4.61 9.22 7.68
C ASP A 11 -5.61 10.31 7.26
N MET A 12 -6.82 10.27 7.83
CA MET A 12 -7.83 11.31 7.61
C MET A 12 -7.62 12.47 8.61
N PRO A 13 -7.85 13.74 8.22
CA PRO A 13 -7.73 14.88 9.13
C PRO A 13 -8.64 14.80 10.36
N GLU A 14 -9.84 14.22 10.19
CA GLU A 14 -10.85 14.10 11.23
C GLU A 14 -10.50 13.03 12.27
N THR A 15 -9.84 11.95 11.84
CA THR A 15 -9.53 10.79 12.69
C THR A 15 -8.08 10.32 12.51
N PRO A 16 -7.07 11.17 12.81
CA PRO A 16 -5.67 10.84 12.55
C PRO A 16 -5.13 9.68 13.39
N GLN A 17 -5.83 9.29 14.46
CA GLN A 17 -5.47 8.17 15.33
C GLN A 17 -6.02 6.82 14.82
N HIS A 18 -6.96 6.86 13.88
CA HIS A 18 -7.63 5.69 13.31
C HIS A 18 -7.45 5.70 11.78
N PRO A 19 -6.24 5.36 11.30
CA PRO A 19 -5.99 5.29 9.87
C PRO A 19 -6.83 4.20 9.22
N ILE A 20 -7.28 4.46 8.00
CA ILE A 20 -7.86 3.41 7.16
C ILE A 20 -6.71 2.57 6.65
N VAL A 21 -6.70 1.29 7.01
CA VAL A 21 -5.65 0.34 6.60
C VAL A 21 -6.25 -0.74 5.73
N TYR A 22 -5.66 -0.96 4.56
CA TYR A 22 -6.00 -2.09 3.70
C TYR A 22 -4.77 -2.67 3.01
N PHE A 23 -4.90 -3.92 2.57
CA PHE A 23 -3.81 -4.67 1.96
C PHE A 23 -4.05 -4.90 0.47
N ARG A 24 -2.98 -4.84 -0.31
CA ARG A 24 -2.96 -5.28 -1.70
C ARG A 24 -1.87 -6.33 -1.93
N LYS A 25 -2.14 -7.23 -2.87
CA LYS A 25 -1.21 -8.29 -3.26
C LYS A 25 -0.90 -8.17 -4.75
N GLU A 26 0.36 -8.38 -5.08
CA GLU A 26 0.84 -8.32 -6.45
C GLU A 26 1.86 -9.43 -6.71
N ARG A 27 1.95 -9.92 -7.95
CA ARG A 27 2.95 -10.94 -8.30
C ARG A 27 4.34 -10.37 -8.11
N LYS A 28 5.22 -11.04 -7.36
CA LYS A 28 6.55 -10.50 -7.06
C LYS A 28 7.39 -10.40 -8.34
N CYS A 29 7.88 -9.20 -8.64
CA CYS A 29 8.87 -9.00 -9.71
C CYS A 29 10.21 -9.64 -9.32
N LYS A 30 10.90 -10.24 -10.30
CA LYS A 30 12.16 -10.97 -10.09
C LYS A 30 13.40 -10.06 -10.03
N THR A 31 13.32 -8.86 -10.59
CA THR A 31 14.45 -7.91 -10.67
C THR A 31 14.26 -6.75 -9.72
N ALA A 32 15.35 -6.15 -9.23
CA ALA A 32 15.31 -4.96 -8.36
C ALA A 32 14.53 -3.81 -9.02
N LYS A 33 14.91 -3.43 -10.24
CA LYS A 33 14.20 -2.41 -11.03
C LYS A 33 12.71 -2.72 -11.25
N GLY A 34 12.37 -4.01 -11.39
CA GLY A 34 10.98 -4.45 -11.51
C GLY A 34 10.20 -4.24 -10.21
N MET A 35 10.81 -4.52 -9.06
CA MET A 35 10.21 -4.25 -7.76
C MET A 35 9.99 -2.76 -7.51
N ASP A 36 10.93 -1.90 -7.91
CA ASP A 36 10.78 -0.44 -7.76
C ASP A 36 9.65 0.08 -8.64
N ARG A 37 9.57 -0.36 -9.90
CA ARG A 37 8.46 -0.03 -10.80
C ARG A 37 7.12 -0.49 -10.26
N GLN A 38 7.08 -1.71 -9.70
CA GLN A 38 5.88 -2.24 -9.07
C GLN A 38 5.46 -1.38 -7.87
N HIS A 39 6.41 -0.98 -7.01
CA HIS A 39 6.12 -0.12 -5.88
C HIS A 39 5.62 1.26 -6.32
N ASN A 40 6.26 1.89 -7.30
CA ASN A 40 5.81 3.17 -7.85
C ASN A 40 4.39 3.09 -8.44
N ARG A 41 4.08 2.00 -9.15
CA ARG A 41 2.71 1.76 -9.64
C ARG A 41 1.72 1.67 -8.47
N MET A 42 2.04 0.93 -7.41
CA MET A 42 1.19 0.81 -6.22
C MET A 42 0.95 2.16 -5.54
N VAL A 43 1.97 3.01 -5.46
CA VAL A 43 1.85 4.37 -4.92
C VAL A 43 0.92 5.21 -5.79
N ASN A 44 1.13 5.21 -7.11
CA ASN A 44 0.29 5.98 -8.03
C ASN A 44 -1.18 5.51 -7.99
N GLU A 45 -1.44 4.21 -8.03
CA GLU A 45 -2.80 3.67 -7.93
C GLU A 45 -3.48 4.05 -6.60
N ALA A 46 -2.73 4.06 -5.49
CA ALA A 46 -3.25 4.50 -4.20
C ALA A 46 -3.54 6.01 -4.19
N CYS A 47 -2.61 6.83 -4.69
CA CYS A 47 -2.82 8.27 -4.84
C CYS A 47 -4.04 8.58 -5.71
N ASP A 48 -4.19 7.92 -6.86
CA ASP A 48 -5.32 8.14 -7.77
C ASP A 48 -6.65 7.74 -7.13
N ALA A 49 -6.69 6.63 -6.38
CA ALA A 49 -7.90 6.19 -5.68
C ALA A 49 -8.35 7.17 -4.58
N TRP A 50 -7.41 7.87 -3.96
CA TRP A 50 -7.68 8.79 -2.85
C TRP A 50 -7.62 10.27 -3.24
N ARG A 51 -7.34 10.57 -4.51
CA ARG A 51 -7.06 11.94 -5.00
C ARG A 51 -8.17 12.94 -4.72
N ASP A 52 -9.41 12.48 -4.78
CA ASP A 52 -10.60 13.32 -4.60
C ASP A 52 -10.95 13.54 -3.12
N TYR A 53 -10.23 12.87 -2.20
CA TYR A 53 -10.45 12.97 -0.76
C TYR A 53 -9.38 13.85 -0.11
N ASN A 54 -9.79 14.61 0.90
CA ASN A 54 -8.88 15.45 1.69
C ASN A 54 -8.15 14.62 2.76
N PHE A 55 -7.32 13.66 2.35
CA PHE A 55 -6.49 12.90 3.27
C PHE A 55 -5.26 13.72 3.72
N ARG A 56 -4.82 13.52 4.96
CA ARG A 56 -3.63 14.20 5.50
C ARG A 56 -2.34 13.54 5.02
N ARG A 57 -2.32 12.21 5.01
CA ARG A 57 -1.15 11.41 4.62
C ARG A 57 -1.58 10.07 4.06
N LEU A 58 -0.92 9.66 2.98
CA LEU A 58 -1.04 8.34 2.38
C LEU A 58 0.32 7.65 2.45
N THR A 59 0.36 6.47 3.07
CA THR A 59 1.58 5.67 3.19
C THR A 59 1.38 4.34 2.48
N VAL A 60 2.31 3.99 1.59
CA VAL A 60 2.36 2.67 0.96
C VAL A 60 3.64 1.99 1.41
N SER A 61 3.53 0.85 2.08
CA SER A 61 4.66 0.06 2.54
C SER A 61 4.57 -1.37 2.02
N ARG A 62 5.73 -1.99 1.79
CA ARG A 62 5.79 -3.42 1.46
C ARG A 62 6.00 -4.20 2.74
N VAL A 63 5.13 -5.16 3.01
CA VAL A 63 5.09 -5.94 4.27
C VAL A 63 5.30 -7.44 4.01
N PRO A 64 5.77 -8.21 5.00
CA PRO A 64 5.79 -9.67 4.92
C PRO A 64 4.37 -10.25 4.89
N PHE A 65 4.24 -11.48 4.40
CA PHE A 65 2.96 -12.18 4.32
C PHE A 65 2.28 -12.37 5.68
N SER A 66 3.07 -12.52 6.75
CA SER A 66 2.59 -12.69 8.13
C SER A 66 1.76 -11.52 8.66
N GLU A 67 1.88 -10.32 8.09
CA GLU A 67 1.07 -9.17 8.48
C GLU A 67 -0.29 -9.12 7.78
N VAL A 68 -0.47 -9.91 6.71
CA VAL A 68 -1.68 -9.88 5.88
C VAL A 68 -2.65 -11.00 6.25
N VAL A 69 -2.14 -12.08 6.86
CA VAL A 69 -2.97 -13.18 7.35
C VAL A 69 -3.23 -12.96 8.84
N PRO A 70 -4.49 -12.88 9.28
CA PRO A 70 -4.78 -12.91 10.71
C PRO A 70 -4.28 -14.24 11.29
N ALA A 71 -3.59 -14.15 12.43
CA ALA A 71 -3.01 -15.31 13.14
C ALA A 71 -4.06 -16.39 13.45
#